data_AF-A0A0H3XXM9-F1
#
_entry.id   AF-A0A0H3XXM9-F1
#
_cell.length_a   1.000
_cell.length_b   1.000
_cell.length_c   1.000
_cell.angle_alpha   90.00
_cell.angle_beta   90.00
_cell.angle_gamma   90.00
#
_symmetry.space_group_name_H-M   'P 1'
#
loop_
_entity.id
_entity.type
_entity.pdbx_description
1 polymer ?
#
loop_
_entity_poly.entity_id
_entity_poly.type
_entity_poly.pdbx_seq_one_letter_code
_entity_poly.pdbx_strand_id
1 'polypeptide(L)'
;EKVYLIRRGAVRLSRVYESGEEITVALLRENSLFGVLSLLTGHRSDRFYHSIAFTRVEMVTAPATSVRQAIEADTSVGLLLLQGLSSRILQTETMIETLTRRDMSSRLVSFLLVLCRDFGVPGQRGITIDLRLS
;
A
#
# COMPACT_ATOMS: atom_id res chain seq x y z
N GLU A 1 14.63 3.03 11.86
CA GLU A 1 13.41 2.84 11.04
C GLU A 1 13.77 2.17 9.73
N LYS A 2 12.84 1.44 9.13
CA LYS A 2 13.08 0.65 7.92
C LYS A 2 12.06 0.99 6.85
N VAL A 3 12.53 0.97 5.61
CA VAL A 3 11.71 0.99 4.41
C VAL A 3 11.52 -0.45 3.95
N TYR A 4 10.32 -0.76 3.45
CA TYR A 4 9.91 -2.08 3.03
C TYR A 4 9.48 -2.06 1.56
N LEU A 5 9.99 -2.99 0.77
CA LEU A 5 9.57 -3.25 -0.61
C LEU A 5 8.96 -4.64 -0.70
N ILE A 6 7.69 -4.73 -1.10
CA ILE A 6 7.00 -6.00 -1.30
C ILE A 6 7.49 -6.63 -2.60
N ARG A 7 8.08 -7.83 -2.51
CA ARG A 7 8.49 -8.63 -3.68
C ARG A 7 7.37 -9.55 -4.12
N ARG A 8 6.66 -10.15 -3.18
CA ARG A 8 5.51 -11.02 -3.42
C ARG A 8 4.43 -10.88 -2.36
N GLY A 9 3.19 -11.09 -2.77
CA GLY A 9 2.02 -11.08 -1.89
C GLY A 9 1.44 -9.70 -1.60
N ALA A 10 0.55 -9.64 -0.60
CA ALA A 10 -0.20 -8.45 -0.23
C ALA A 10 -0.04 -8.09 1.24
N VAL A 11 0.09 -6.80 1.54
CA VAL A 11 0.14 -6.26 2.90
C VAL A 11 -1.04 -5.33 3.12
N ARG A 12 -1.83 -5.58 4.16
CA ARG A 12 -2.89 -4.68 4.61
C ARG A 12 -2.28 -3.63 5.52
N LEU A 13 -2.46 -2.36 5.18
CA LEU A 13 -2.19 -1.24 6.05
C LEU A 13 -3.48 -0.81 6.72
N SER A 14 -3.43 -0.65 8.03
CA SER A 14 -4.52 -0.12 8.82
C SER A 14 -4.05 0.95 9.78
N ARG A 15 -4.98 1.82 10.17
CA ARG A 15 -4.79 2.80 11.22
C ARG A 15 -5.61 2.38 12.42
N VAL A 16 -4.96 2.38 13.59
CA VAL A 16 -5.63 2.17 14.87
C VAL A 16 -5.94 3.52 15.47
N TYR A 17 -7.20 3.71 15.87
CA TYR A 17 -7.67 4.92 16.54
C TYR A 17 -7.64 4.73 18.06
N GLU A 18 -7.69 5.81 18.82
CA GLU A 18 -7.72 5.78 20.30
C GLU A 18 -8.92 4.97 20.84
N SER A 19 -10.01 4.89 20.08
CA SER A 19 -11.17 4.05 20.36
C SER A 19 -10.90 2.53 20.26
N GLY A 20 -9.74 2.13 19.73
CA GLY A 20 -9.42 0.73 19.39
C GLY A 20 -9.94 0.30 18.01
N GLU A 21 -10.68 1.16 17.31
CA GLU A 21 -11.14 0.87 15.95
C GLU A 21 -9.95 0.78 14.99
N GLU A 22 -9.92 -0.28 14.18
CA GLU A 22 -8.90 -0.49 13.16
C GLU A 22 -9.50 -0.32 11.77
N ILE A 23 -9.12 0.75 11.07
CA ILE A 23 -9.61 1.04 9.72
C ILE A 23 -8.53 0.69 8.71
N THR A 24 -8.86 -0.15 7.73
CA THR A 24 -7.97 -0.44 6.60
C THR A 24 -7.82 0.81 5.74
N VAL A 25 -6.59 1.31 5.65
CA VAL A 25 -6.24 2.49 4.84
C VAL A 25 -5.65 2.12 3.48
N ALA A 26 -5.21 0.88 3.30
CA ALA A 26 -4.86 0.33 2.00
C ALA A 26 -4.60 -1.17 2.03
N LEU A 27 -4.66 -1.74 0.83
CA LEU A 27 -4.06 -3.02 0.51
C LEU A 27 -2.90 -2.78 -0.46
N LEU A 28 -1.69 -3.08 -0.02
CA LEU A 28 -0.46 -2.94 -0.81
C LEU A 28 -0.19 -4.22 -1.58
N ARG A 29 0.16 -4.07 -2.86
CA ARG A 29 0.50 -5.17 -3.78
C ARG A 29 2.01 -5.28 -4.00
N GLU A 30 2.41 -6.25 -4.81
CA GLU A 30 3.80 -6.40 -5.26
C GLU A 30 4.38 -5.10 -5.84
N ASN A 31 5.66 -4.88 -5.59
CA ASN A 31 6.41 -3.67 -5.92
C ASN A 31 5.95 -2.39 -5.19
N SER A 32 5.08 -2.50 -4.18
CA SER A 32 4.74 -1.35 -3.32
C SER A 32 5.84 -1.10 -2.28
N LEU A 33 6.17 0.17 -2.09
CA LEU A 33 7.03 0.66 -1.02
C LEU A 33 6.19 1.20 0.15
N PHE A 34 6.61 0.91 1.38
CA PHE A 34 6.01 1.49 2.58
C PHE A 34 7.02 1.63 3.73
N GLY A 35 6.61 2.31 4.81
CA GLY A 35 7.52 2.69 5.90
C GLY A 35 8.43 3.89 5.54
N VAL A 36 8.10 4.62 4.47
CA VAL A 36 8.89 5.75 3.94
C VAL A 36 8.58 7.09 4.60
N LEU A 37 7.51 7.19 5.39
CA LEU A 37 7.07 8.47 5.96
C LEU A 37 8.17 9.11 6.81
N SER A 38 8.73 8.35 7.74
CA SER A 38 9.75 8.85 8.66
C SER A 38 11.11 9.08 7.99
N LEU A 39 11.41 8.36 6.90
CA LEU A 39 12.57 8.62 6.03
C LEU A 39 12.53 10.05 5.47
N LEU A 40 11.35 10.48 5.01
CA LEU A 40 11.15 11.72 4.26
C LEU A 40 10.86 12.93 5.15
N THR A 41 10.10 12.74 6.22
CA THR A 41 9.69 13.86 7.08
C THR A 41 10.63 14.09 8.25
N GLY A 42 11.55 13.16 8.54
CA GLY A 42 12.44 13.23 9.72
C GLY A 42 11.70 13.12 11.06
N HIS A 43 10.37 13.05 11.04
CA HIS A 43 9.52 12.89 12.20
C HIS A 43 9.13 11.42 12.33
N ARG A 44 9.29 10.87 13.55
CA ARG A 44 8.55 9.67 13.93
C ARG A 44 7.07 10.01 13.80
N SER A 45 6.36 9.27 12.96
CA SER A 45 4.93 9.51 12.83
C SER A 45 4.25 9.05 14.10
N ASP A 46 3.56 9.96 14.79
CA ASP A 46 2.60 9.60 15.86
C ASP A 46 1.37 8.84 15.31
N ARG A 47 1.31 8.62 14.00
CA ARG A 47 0.26 7.82 13.35
C ARG A 47 0.67 6.36 13.38
N PHE A 48 0.05 5.60 14.29
CA PHE A 48 0.19 4.16 14.39
C PHE A 48 -0.48 3.49 13.18
N TYR A 49 0.34 3.19 12.17
CA TYR A 49 -0.04 2.27 11.11
C TYR A 49 0.34 0.85 11.51
N HIS A 50 -0.62 -0.06 11.44
CA HIS A 50 -0.37 -1.49 11.50
C HIS A 50 -0.20 -2.01 10.08
N SER A 51 0.90 -2.73 9.85
CA SER A 51 1.15 -3.43 8.59
C SER A 51 1.04 -4.92 8.84
N ILE A 52 0.05 -5.55 8.24
CA ILE A 52 -0.27 -6.97 8.44
C ILE A 52 -0.14 -7.69 7.10
N ALA A 53 0.57 -8.81 7.09
CA ALA A 53 0.62 -9.68 5.92
C ALA A 53 -0.79 -10.22 5.64
N PHE A 54 -1.36 -9.84 4.50
CA PHE A 54 -2.69 -10.26 4.08
C PHE A 54 -2.65 -11.59 3.32
N THR A 55 -1.50 -11.89 2.70
CA THR A 55 -1.14 -13.19 2.17
C THR A 55 0.22 -13.62 2.72
N ARG A 56 0.78 -14.74 2.23
CA ARG A 56 2.23 -14.97 2.37
C ARG A 56 2.96 -13.84 1.64
N VAL A 57 3.85 -13.14 2.36
CA VAL A 57 4.58 -11.97 1.86
C VAL A 57 6.08 -12.26 1.84
N GLU A 58 6.72 -11.89 0.74
CA GLU A 58 8.18 -11.80 0.63
C GLU A 58 8.55 -10.33 0.42
N MET A 59 9.55 -9.84 1.14
CA MET A 59 9.94 -8.43 1.07
C MET A 59 11.41 -8.20 1.31
N VAL A 60 11.89 -7.07 0.78
CA VAL A 60 13.22 -6.53 1.07
C VAL A 60 13.05 -5.36 2.02
N THR A 61 13.98 -5.23 2.98
CA THR A 61 13.97 -4.12 3.93
C THR A 61 15.32 -3.42 3.94
N ALA A 62 15.31 -2.10 4.05
CA ALA A 62 16.52 -1.30 4.20
C ALA A 62 16.37 -0.29 5.34
N PRO A 63 17.42 0.01 6.11
CA PRO A 63 17.43 1.15 7.01
C PRO A 63 17.15 2.44 6.24
N ALA A 64 16.37 3.35 6.83
CA ALA A 64 16.09 4.66 6.23
C ALA A 64 17.39 5.41 5.86
N THR A 65 18.42 5.34 6.70
CA THR A 65 19.74 5.93 6.43
C THR A 65 20.39 5.39 5.16
N SER A 66 20.31 4.08 4.93
CA SER A 66 20.85 3.44 3.72
C SER A 66 20.08 3.86 2.47
N VAL A 67 18.76 4.01 2.56
CA VAL A 67 17.96 4.54 1.44
C VAL A 67 18.35 5.99 1.12
N ARG A 68 18.57 6.81 2.14
CA ARG A 68 19.04 8.20 1.95
C ARG A 68 20.39 8.25 1.25
N GLN A 69 21.35 7.46 1.71
CA GLN A 69 22.67 7.36 1.08
C GLN A 69 22.57 6.88 -0.37
N ALA A 70 21.67 5.95 -0.67
CA ALA A 70 21.44 5.49 -2.04
C ALA A 70 20.89 6.60 -2.95
N ILE A 71 20.01 7.48 -2.45
CA ILE A 71 19.51 8.64 -3.20
C ILE A 71 20.63 9.65 -3.47
N GLU A 72 21.50 9.89 -2.48
CA GLU A 72 22.64 10.80 -2.60
C GLU A 72 23.69 10.28 -3.59
N ALA A 73 23.91 8.96 -3.60
CA ALA A 73 24.86 8.31 -4.52
C ALA A 73 24.31 8.15 -5.95
N ASP A 74 23.01 7.92 -6.09
CA ASP A 74 22.33 7.73 -7.38
C ASP A 74 20.93 8.36 -7.34
N THR A 75 20.80 9.50 -8.03
CA THR A 75 19.54 10.27 -8.07
C THR A 75 18.40 9.52 -8.77
N SER A 76 18.70 8.49 -9.58
CA SER A 76 17.68 7.63 -10.18
C SER A 76 16.86 6.87 -9.14
N VAL A 77 17.48 6.54 -7.99
CA VAL A 77 16.79 5.95 -6.83
C VAL A 77 15.73 6.91 -6.29
N GLY A 78 16.06 8.20 -6.21
CA GLY A 78 15.10 9.25 -5.83
C GLY A 78 13.92 9.34 -6.79
N LEU A 79 14.17 9.24 -8.10
CA LEU A 79 13.10 9.24 -9.11
C LEU A 79 12.17 8.03 -8.98
N LEU A 80 12.73 6.83 -8.73
CA LEU A 80 11.94 5.61 -8.50
C LEU A 80 11.07 5.73 -7.23
N LEU A 81 11.60 6.34 -6.17
CA LEU A 81 10.83 6.62 -4.96
C LEU A 81 9.67 7.59 -5.24
N LEU A 82 9.91 8.65 -6.01
CA LEU A 82 8.86 9.60 -6.41
C LEU A 82 7.75 8.91 -7.21
N GLN A 83 8.10 8.05 -8.16
CA GLN A 83 7.12 7.25 -8.91
C GLN A 83 6.28 6.35 -7.98
N GLY A 84 6.92 5.71 -7.00
CA GLY A 84 6.23 4.93 -5.98
C GLY A 84 5.25 5.76 -5.14
N LEU A 85 5.67 6.97 -4.72
CA LEU A 85 4.82 7.90 -3.99
C LEU A 85 3.64 8.40 -4.83
N SER A 86 3.86 8.73 -6.11
CA SER A 86 2.79 9.11 -7.04
C SER A 86 1.77 7.99 -7.20
N SER A 87 2.22 6.74 -7.36
CA SER A 87 1.32 5.58 -7.40
C SER A 87 0.50 5.45 -6.11
N ARG A 88 1.10 5.78 -4.96
CA ARG A 88 0.43 5.72 -3.66
C ARG A 88 -0.63 6.80 -3.49
N ILE A 89 -0.37 8.00 -4.02
CA ILE A 89 -1.34 9.10 -4.05
C ILE A 89 -2.56 8.69 -4.87
N LEU A 90 -2.36 8.19 -6.09
CA LEU A 90 -3.45 7.75 -6.97
C LEU A 90 -4.30 6.62 -6.35
N GLN A 91 -3.65 5.66 -5.67
CA GLN A 91 -4.36 4.61 -4.92
C GLN A 91 -5.22 5.19 -3.79
N THR A 92 -4.71 6.20 -3.09
CA THR A 92 -5.42 6.86 -1.99
C THR A 92 -6.61 7.66 -2.51
N GLU A 93 -6.45 8.39 -3.62
CA GLU A 93 -7.54 9.10 -4.29
C GLU A 93 -8.65 8.14 -4.74
N THR A 94 -8.29 7.00 -5.34
CA THR A 94 -9.25 5.96 -5.74
C THR A 94 -10.01 5.41 -4.53
N MET A 95 -9.33 5.22 -3.40
CA MET A 95 -9.96 4.74 -2.17
C MET A 95 -10.91 5.81 -1.59
N ILE A 96 -10.53 7.09 -1.59
CA ILE A 96 -11.41 8.19 -1.15
C ILE A 96 -12.67 8.25 -2.03
N GLU A 97 -12.51 8.16 -3.36
CA GLU A 97 -13.66 8.11 -4.28
C GLU A 97 -14.59 6.93 -3.94
N THR A 98 -14.00 5.76 -3.67
CA THR A 98 -14.76 4.58 -3.26
C THR A 98 -15.49 4.80 -1.93
N LEU A 99 -14.87 5.44 -0.95
CA LEU A 99 -15.46 5.65 0.38
C LEU A 99 -16.55 6.74 0.41
N THR A 100 -16.46 7.73 -0.48
CA THR A 100 -17.42 8.85 -0.57
C THR A 100 -18.74 8.49 -1.26
N ARG A 101 -18.81 7.33 -1.94
CA ARG A 101 -20.05 6.81 -2.51
C ARG A 101 -21.05 6.49 -1.40
N ARG A 102 -22.27 7.01 -1.52
CA ARG A 102 -23.32 6.87 -0.49
C ARG A 102 -23.94 5.46 -0.44
N ASP A 103 -23.99 4.76 -1.57
CA ASP A 103 -24.58 3.43 -1.66
C ASP A 103 -23.54 2.34 -1.38
N MET A 104 -23.83 1.45 -0.43
CA MET A 104 -22.95 0.34 -0.04
C MET A 104 -22.68 -0.62 -1.20
N SER A 105 -23.66 -0.86 -2.07
CA SER A 105 -23.49 -1.75 -3.23
C SER A 105 -22.47 -1.16 -4.21
N SER A 106 -22.60 0.14 -4.50
CA SER A 106 -21.64 0.89 -5.33
C SER A 106 -20.23 0.88 -4.74
N ARG A 107 -20.09 1.02 -3.42
CA ARG A 107 -18.79 0.92 -2.73
C ARG A 107 -18.17 -0.46 -2.90
N LEU A 108 -18.96 -1.53 -2.73
CA LEU A 108 -18.49 -2.90 -2.89
C LEU A 108 -18.01 -3.16 -4.32
N VAL A 109 -18.79 -2.75 -5.33
CA VAL A 109 -18.41 -2.90 -6.74
C VAL A 109 -17.11 -2.16 -7.04
N SER A 110 -16.99 -0.89 -6.64
CA SER A 110 -15.75 -0.12 -6.82
C SER A 110 -14.56 -0.78 -6.13
N PHE A 111 -14.75 -1.32 -4.92
CA PHE A 111 -13.69 -2.03 -4.20
C PHE A 111 -13.27 -3.32 -4.93
N LEU A 112 -14.21 -4.12 -5.41
CA LEU A 112 -13.92 -5.32 -6.19
C LEU A 112 -13.16 -4.99 -7.49
N LEU A 113 -13.51 -3.89 -8.17
CA LEU A 113 -12.77 -3.44 -9.36
C LEU A 113 -11.32 -3.07 -9.04
N VAL A 114 -11.08 -2.40 -7.90
CA VAL A 114 -9.72 -2.11 -7.42
C VAL A 114 -8.95 -3.40 -7.15
N LEU A 115 -9.58 -4.40 -6.52
CA LEU A 115 -8.96 -5.69 -6.26
C LEU A 115 -8.67 -6.47 -7.56
N CYS A 116 -9.57 -6.44 -8.54
CA CYS A 116 -9.34 -7.02 -9.86
C CYS A 116 -8.16 -6.35 -10.58
N ARG A 117 -8.02 -5.03 -10.47
CA ARG A 117 -6.87 -4.32 -11.06
C ARG A 117 -5.56 -4.70 -10.38
N ASP A 118 -5.57 -4.81 -9.05
CA ASP A 118 -4.34 -4.92 -8.26
C ASP A 118 -3.88 -6.37 -8.03
N PHE A 119 -4.82 -7.33 -8.03
CA PHE A 119 -4.61 -8.73 -7.68
C PHE A 119 -5.37 -9.68 -8.63
N GLY A 120 -5.85 -9.19 -9.76
CA GLY A 120 -6.63 -10.00 -10.70
C GLY A 120 -5.76 -10.85 -11.62
N VAL A 121 -6.19 -12.09 -11.81
CA VAL A 121 -5.66 -13.00 -12.83
C VAL A 121 -6.72 -13.13 -13.93
N PRO A 122 -6.39 -12.84 -15.20
CA PRO A 122 -7.33 -12.99 -16.30
C PRO A 122 -7.63 -14.47 -16.54
N GLY A 123 -8.91 -14.79 -16.71
CA GLY A 123 -9.39 -16.13 -17.04
C GLY A 123 -10.47 -16.08 -18.12
N GLN A 124 -10.95 -17.26 -18.54
CA GLN A 124 -11.91 -17.37 -19.66
C GLN A 124 -13.27 -16.68 -19.40
N ARG A 125 -13.66 -16.52 -18.12
CA ARG A 125 -14.96 -15.95 -17.71
C ARG A 125 -14.86 -14.56 -17.09
N GLY A 126 -13.69 -13.92 -17.12
CA GLY A 126 -13.45 -12.63 -16.50
C GLY A 126 -12.14 -12.60 -15.71
N ILE A 127 -12.11 -11.81 -14.64
CA ILE A 127 -10.93 -11.64 -13.78
C ILE A 127 -11.20 -12.30 -12.43
N THR A 128 -10.31 -13.19 -12.00
CA THR A 128 -10.34 -13.79 -10.67
C THR A 128 -9.42 -13.00 -9.74
N ILE A 129 -9.93 -12.52 -8.61
CA ILE A 129 -9.10 -11.88 -7.58
C ILE A 129 -8.31 -12.99 -6.86
N ASP A 130 -6.99 -12.98 -6.97
CA ASP A 130 -6.11 -13.97 -6.34
C ASP A 130 -5.83 -13.63 -4.86
N LEU A 131 -6.90 -13.43 -4.10
CA LEU A 131 -6.88 -13.19 -2.67
C LEU A 131 -8.03 -13.94 -1.99
N ARG A 132 -7.77 -14.47 -0.80
CA ARG A 132 -8.84 -14.96 0.07
C ARG A 132 -9.45 -13.77 0.82
N LEU A 133 -10.67 -13.40 0.45
CA LEU A 133 -11.45 -12.36 1.11
C LEU A 133 -12.42 -13.05 2.10
N SER A 134 -12.44 -12.59 3.35
CA SER A 134 -13.31 -13.08 4.43
C SER A 134 -14.19 -11.97 4.96
#